data_AF-A0AAQ0TPP9-F1
#
_entry.id   AF-A0AAQ0TPP9-F1
#
_cell.length_a   1.000
_cell.length_b   1.000
_cell.length_c   1.000
_cell.angle_alpha   90.00
_cell.angle_beta   90.00
_cell.angle_gamma   90.00
#
_symmetry.space_group_name_H-M   'P 1'
#
loop_
_entity.id
_entity.type
_entity.pdbx_description
1 polymer ?
#
loop_
_entity_poly.entity_id
_entity_poly.type
_entity_poly.pdbx_seq_one_letter_code
_entity_poly.pdbx_strand_id
1 'polypeptide(L)'
;MAKEYRKELKDYLDAVESQLNLLESTPLTDGGTYPWSSKMVDQQLFMQNQIDIIKDELENFDDDDDKIFNATPSNLKSIKPIISKSEENTDRTYILGLCDKILGEVSLRQYPYQFLVKNNWVSVYVDAYYMAHNLIIEYFCGGRRRVLPSKGAPIVNISYKDFGISRKLKRDESKDKNRLRNILQNHIRIKF
;
A
#
# COMPACT_ATOMS: atom_id res chain seq x y z
N MET A 1 -16.95 8.20 15.56
CA MET A 1 -16.29 6.89 15.71
C MET A 1 -16.89 5.84 14.78
N ALA A 2 -17.95 5.09 15.10
CA ALA A 2 -18.44 4.00 14.20
C ALA A 2 -18.95 4.50 12.84
N LYS A 3 -19.78 5.56 12.83
CA LYS A 3 -20.26 6.20 11.58
C LYS A 3 -19.15 6.84 10.75
N GLU A 4 -18.07 7.27 11.40
CA GLU A 4 -16.93 7.93 10.77
C GLU A 4 -16.02 6.87 10.12
N TYR A 5 -15.75 5.78 10.82
CA TYR A 5 -15.05 4.62 10.28
C TYR A 5 -15.81 3.94 9.14
N ARG A 6 -17.13 3.77 9.25
CA ARG A 6 -17.98 3.26 8.14
C ARG A 6 -17.91 4.16 6.91
N LYS A 7 -17.80 5.49 7.10
CA LYS A 7 -17.62 6.43 6.00
C LYS A 7 -16.23 6.31 5.38
N GLU A 8 -15.18 6.22 6.20
CA GLU A 8 -13.81 5.99 5.73
C GLU A 8 -13.68 4.68 4.93
N LEU A 9 -14.31 3.58 5.39
CA LEU A 9 -14.35 2.31 4.67
C LEU A 9 -15.08 2.41 3.33
N LYS A 10 -16.16 3.20 3.24
CA LYS A 10 -16.87 3.45 1.96
C LYS A 10 -16.03 4.28 1.01
N ASP A 11 -15.44 5.38 1.49
CA ASP A 11 -14.55 6.21 0.69
C ASP A 11 -13.34 5.39 0.18
N TYR A 12 -12.86 4.43 1.01
CA TYR A 12 -11.83 3.48 0.63
C TYR A 12 -12.31 2.49 -0.43
N LEU A 13 -13.49 1.88 -0.27
CA LEU A 13 -14.10 0.98 -1.25
C LEU A 13 -14.22 1.65 -2.63
N ASP A 14 -14.81 2.85 -2.67
CA ASP A 14 -15.02 3.62 -3.90
C ASP A 14 -13.69 3.90 -4.61
N ALA A 15 -12.65 4.23 -3.84
CA ALA A 15 -11.33 4.45 -4.38
C ALA A 15 -10.73 3.16 -4.97
N VAL A 16 -10.87 1.99 -4.30
CA VAL A 16 -10.31 0.71 -4.78
C VAL A 16 -11.05 0.26 -6.05
N GLU A 17 -12.38 0.39 -6.08
CA GLU A 17 -13.20 0.11 -7.25
C GLU A 17 -12.85 1.04 -8.42
N SER A 18 -12.64 2.34 -8.17
CA SER A 18 -12.20 3.29 -9.19
C SER A 18 -10.84 2.91 -9.79
N GLN A 19 -9.90 2.45 -8.96
CA GLN A 19 -8.61 1.98 -9.45
C GLN A 19 -8.73 0.67 -10.23
N LEU A 20 -9.62 -0.24 -9.83
CA LEU A 20 -9.84 -1.50 -10.54
C LEU A 20 -10.38 -1.23 -11.94
N ASN A 21 -11.37 -0.33 -12.02
CA ASN A 21 -11.92 0.14 -13.29
C ASN A 21 -10.85 0.79 -14.17
N LEU A 22 -9.93 1.58 -13.58
CA LEU A 22 -8.83 2.18 -14.33
C LEU A 22 -7.88 1.10 -14.89
N LEU A 23 -7.53 0.10 -14.09
CA LEU A 23 -6.70 -1.04 -14.51
C LEU A 23 -7.39 -1.83 -15.65
N GLU A 24 -8.68 -2.11 -15.51
CA GLU A 24 -9.50 -2.82 -16.51
C GLU A 24 -9.71 -2.02 -17.80
N SER A 25 -9.76 -0.69 -17.70
CA SER A 25 -9.92 0.21 -18.84
C SER A 25 -8.63 0.46 -19.63
N THR A 26 -7.48 -0.02 -19.16
CA THR A 26 -6.23 0.13 -19.91
C THR A 26 -6.36 -0.59 -21.26
N PRO A 27 -6.21 0.11 -22.40
CA PRO A 27 -6.48 -0.49 -23.69
C PRO A 27 -5.51 -1.65 -23.94
N LEU A 28 -6.07 -2.79 -24.34
CA LEU A 28 -5.35 -3.86 -25.03
C LEU A 28 -4.71 -3.20 -26.25
N THR A 29 -3.43 -2.88 -26.17
CA THR A 29 -2.73 -2.29 -27.31
C THR A 29 -2.83 -3.27 -28.48
N ASP A 30 -3.19 -2.73 -29.64
CA ASP A 30 -2.98 -3.23 -31.00
C ASP A 30 -3.60 -4.56 -31.47
N GLY A 31 -4.85 -4.88 -31.11
CA GLY A 31 -5.67 -5.79 -31.94
C GLY A 31 -5.08 -7.19 -32.16
N GLY A 32 -4.19 -7.63 -31.27
CA GLY A 32 -3.52 -8.91 -31.31
C GLY A 32 -3.46 -9.49 -29.91
N THR A 33 -4.04 -10.67 -29.75
CA THR A 33 -4.15 -11.45 -28.53
C THR A 33 -2.84 -11.50 -27.72
N TYR A 34 -2.77 -10.77 -26.61
CA TYR A 34 -1.91 -11.12 -25.48
C TYR A 34 -2.69 -10.93 -24.16
N PRO A 35 -2.67 -11.93 -23.26
CA PRO A 35 -3.28 -11.78 -21.95
C PRO A 35 -2.53 -10.70 -21.16
N TRP A 36 -3.23 -10.06 -20.24
CA TRP A 36 -2.62 -9.17 -19.25
C TRP A 36 -1.31 -9.77 -18.70
N SER A 37 -0.30 -8.92 -18.50
CA SER A 37 0.95 -9.39 -17.89
C SER A 37 0.64 -10.08 -16.55
N SER A 38 1.39 -11.11 -16.17
CA SER A 38 1.18 -11.82 -14.89
C SER A 38 1.04 -10.86 -13.72
N LYS A 39 1.83 -9.76 -13.73
CA LYS A 39 1.77 -8.70 -12.71
C LYS A 39 0.44 -7.94 -12.70
N MET A 40 -0.17 -7.68 -13.85
CA MET A 40 -1.46 -7.00 -13.95
C MET A 40 -2.60 -7.91 -13.48
N VAL A 41 -2.56 -9.21 -13.82
CA VAL A 41 -3.51 -10.20 -13.33
C VAL A 41 -3.41 -10.33 -11.81
N ASP A 42 -2.19 -10.44 -11.30
CA ASP A 42 -1.92 -10.46 -9.86
C ASP A 42 -2.47 -9.20 -9.19
N GLN A 43 -2.19 -8.02 -9.75
CA GLN A 43 -2.68 -6.75 -9.22
C GLN A 43 -4.22 -6.67 -9.22
N GLN A 44 -4.89 -7.13 -10.28
CA GLN A 44 -6.35 -7.22 -10.34
C GLN A 44 -6.89 -8.11 -9.23
N LEU A 45 -6.33 -9.31 -9.09
CA LEU A 45 -6.73 -10.28 -8.07
C LEU A 45 -6.54 -9.71 -6.66
N PHE A 46 -5.45 -8.99 -6.42
CA PHE A 46 -5.24 -8.30 -5.14
C PHE A 46 -6.35 -7.29 -4.86
N MET A 47 -6.67 -6.44 -5.85
CA MET A 47 -7.67 -5.38 -5.70
C MET A 47 -9.08 -5.94 -5.56
N GLN A 48 -9.43 -7.00 -6.29
CA GLN A 48 -10.68 -7.74 -6.11
C GLN A 48 -10.80 -8.27 -4.67
N ASN A 49 -9.75 -8.91 -4.17
CA ASN A 49 -9.72 -9.43 -2.81
C ASN A 49 -9.86 -8.31 -1.75
N GLN A 50 -9.26 -7.13 -1.99
CA GLN A 50 -9.47 -5.97 -1.11
C GLN A 50 -10.94 -5.53 -1.11
N ILE A 51 -11.55 -5.40 -2.29
CA ILE A 51 -12.97 -5.03 -2.44
C ILE A 51 -13.86 -5.99 -1.68
N ASP A 52 -13.66 -7.30 -1.85
CA ASP A 52 -14.47 -8.33 -1.20
C ASP A 52 -14.36 -8.23 0.33
N ILE A 53 -13.15 -8.02 0.86
CA ILE A 53 -12.92 -7.87 2.31
C ILE A 53 -13.59 -6.61 2.85
N ILE A 54 -13.47 -5.48 2.14
CA ILE A 54 -14.08 -4.21 2.59
C ILE A 54 -15.61 -4.32 2.54
N LYS A 55 -16.17 -5.00 1.53
CA LYS A 55 -17.60 -5.26 1.42
C LYS A 55 -18.08 -6.14 2.58
N ASP A 56 -17.38 -7.24 2.86
CA ASP A 56 -17.68 -8.08 4.02
C ASP A 56 -17.62 -7.29 5.33
N GLU A 57 -16.61 -6.44 5.51
CA GLU A 57 -16.49 -5.60 6.71
C GLU A 57 -17.63 -4.59 6.82
N LEU A 58 -18.04 -3.97 5.71
CA LEU A 58 -19.17 -3.04 5.63
C LEU A 58 -20.53 -3.73 5.87
N GLU A 59 -20.69 -4.98 5.43
CA GLU A 59 -21.89 -5.79 5.68
C GLU A 59 -22.01 -6.18 7.15
N ASN A 60 -20.88 -6.40 7.83
CA ASN A 60 -20.84 -6.69 9.27
C ASN A 60 -21.09 -5.45 10.16
N PHE A 61 -21.22 -4.24 9.59
CA PHE A 61 -21.71 -3.08 10.33
C PHE A 61 -23.25 -3.14 10.44
N ASP A 62 -23.74 -3.80 11.50
CA ASP A 62 -25.14 -3.71 11.89
C ASP A 62 -25.54 -2.24 12.12
N ASP A 63 -26.72 -1.85 11.64
CA ASP A 63 -27.20 -0.45 11.69
C ASP A 63 -27.49 0.06 13.12
N ASP A 64 -27.34 -0.78 14.16
CA ASP A 64 -27.83 -0.52 15.52
C ASP A 64 -26.79 -0.55 16.67
N ASP A 65 -25.49 -0.80 16.48
CA ASP A 65 -24.58 -0.93 17.64
C ASP A 65 -23.56 0.23 17.81
N ASP A 66 -23.89 1.13 18.73
CA ASP A 66 -22.97 1.99 19.50
C ASP A 66 -22.07 1.18 20.47
N LYS A 67 -21.80 -0.11 20.20
CA LYS A 67 -21.00 -0.97 21.08
C LYS A 67 -19.53 -1.04 20.65
N ILE A 68 -18.76 -0.19 21.32
CA ILE A 68 -17.41 -0.47 21.85
C ILE A 68 -16.38 -0.94 20.80
N PHE A 69 -15.66 0.04 20.26
CA PHE A 69 -14.33 -0.11 19.68
C PHE A 69 -13.38 -0.75 20.70
N ASN A 70 -13.16 -2.05 20.56
CA ASN A 70 -11.89 -2.73 20.90
C ASN A 70 -11.73 -4.04 20.10
N ALA A 71 -12.43 -4.18 18.97
CA ALA A 71 -12.05 -5.16 17.98
C ALA A 71 -10.78 -4.66 17.30
N THR A 72 -9.63 -5.05 17.84
CA THR A 72 -8.43 -5.19 17.00
C THR A 72 -8.88 -6.00 15.78
N PRO A 73 -8.57 -5.61 14.53
CA PRO A 73 -9.05 -6.33 13.35
C PRO A 73 -8.32 -7.69 13.28
N SER A 74 -8.75 -8.62 14.13
CA SER A 74 -8.11 -9.90 14.39
C SER A 74 -8.62 -10.99 13.45
N ASN A 75 -9.37 -10.63 12.41
CA ASN A 75 -9.88 -11.57 11.42
C ASN A 75 -9.56 -11.21 9.96
N LEU A 76 -8.63 -10.28 9.72
CA LEU A 76 -7.93 -10.18 8.44
C LEU A 76 -7.06 -11.43 8.27
N LYS A 77 -7.65 -12.54 7.80
CA LYS A 77 -6.89 -13.68 7.28
C LYS A 77 -5.86 -13.12 6.30
N SER A 78 -4.60 -13.39 6.59
CA SER A 78 -3.43 -12.66 6.09
C SER A 78 -3.49 -12.32 4.61
N ILE A 79 -3.90 -11.10 4.28
CA ILE A 79 -3.62 -10.55 2.97
C ILE A 79 -2.10 -10.48 2.90
N LYS A 80 -1.51 -11.23 1.98
CA LYS A 80 -0.08 -11.12 1.70
C LYS A 80 0.06 -10.16 0.53
N PRO A 81 1.03 -9.23 0.59
CA PRO A 81 1.34 -8.44 -0.58
C PRO A 81 1.73 -9.39 -1.72
N ILE A 82 1.21 -9.15 -2.92
CA ILE A 82 1.61 -9.95 -4.08
C ILE A 82 2.98 -9.48 -4.54
N ILE A 83 3.94 -10.38 -4.42
CA ILE A 83 5.34 -10.16 -4.78
C ILE A 83 5.87 -11.39 -5.48
N SER A 84 6.82 -11.21 -6.39
CA SER A 84 7.45 -12.34 -7.05
C SER A 84 8.28 -13.17 -6.06
N LYS A 85 8.42 -14.47 -6.30
CA LYS A 85 9.24 -15.37 -5.46
C LYS A 85 10.69 -14.90 -5.32
N SER A 86 11.23 -14.23 -6.35
CA SER A 86 12.55 -13.59 -6.31
C SER A 86 12.65 -12.41 -5.35
N GLU A 87 11.54 -11.77 -5.00
CA GLU A 87 11.49 -10.58 -4.16
C GLU A 87 11.15 -10.86 -2.70
N GLU A 88 10.61 -12.05 -2.39
CA GLU A 88 10.14 -12.44 -1.05
C GLU A 88 11.19 -12.23 0.06
N ASN A 89 12.47 -12.44 -0.23
CA ASN A 89 13.55 -12.36 0.76
C ASN A 89 14.42 -11.09 0.65
N THR A 90 13.96 -10.07 -0.07
CA THR A 90 14.70 -8.81 -0.20
C THR A 90 14.52 -7.92 1.04
N ASP A 91 15.50 -7.06 1.32
CA ASP A 91 15.39 -6.09 2.42
C ASP A 91 14.25 -5.09 2.17
N ARG A 92 13.95 -4.81 0.89
CA ARG A 92 12.77 -4.05 0.48
C ARG A 92 11.50 -4.71 1.02
N THR A 93 11.25 -5.96 0.64
CA THR A 93 10.06 -6.70 1.08
C THR A 93 9.96 -6.79 2.59
N TYR A 94 11.10 -7.03 3.28
CA TYR A 94 11.13 -7.08 4.73
C TYR A 94 10.68 -5.75 5.36
N ILE A 95 11.32 -4.64 5.00
CA ILE A 95 11.01 -3.30 5.55
C ILE A 95 9.58 -2.90 5.24
N LEU A 96 9.18 -3.08 4.00
CA LEU A 96 7.85 -2.79 3.51
C LEU A 96 6.78 -3.64 4.22
N GLY A 97 7.06 -4.91 4.52
CA GLY A 97 6.16 -5.76 5.32
C GLY A 97 6.08 -5.34 6.79
N LEU A 98 7.13 -4.73 7.35
CA LEU A 98 7.04 -4.11 8.67
C LEU A 98 6.18 -2.86 8.65
N CYS A 99 6.25 -2.05 7.58
CA CYS A 99 5.37 -0.91 7.39
C CYS A 99 3.89 -1.36 7.33
N ASP A 100 3.58 -2.46 6.63
CA ASP A 100 2.21 -3.01 6.61
C ASP A 100 1.70 -3.32 8.01
N LYS A 101 2.52 -4.02 8.82
CA LYS A 101 2.19 -4.34 10.21
C LYS A 101 2.02 -3.10 11.09
N ILE A 102 2.77 -2.03 10.84
CA ILE A 102 2.71 -0.79 11.62
C ILE A 102 1.48 0.03 11.26
N LEU A 103 1.15 0.10 9.97
CA LEU A 103 0.01 0.84 9.45
C LEU A 103 -1.31 0.05 9.56
N GLY A 104 -1.24 -1.27 9.77
CA GLY A 104 -2.43 -2.13 9.79
C GLY A 104 -3.05 -2.34 8.41
N GLU A 105 -2.32 -2.04 7.34
CA GLU A 105 -2.78 -2.10 5.95
C GLU A 105 -1.73 -2.81 5.08
N VAL A 106 -2.15 -3.64 4.13
CA VAL A 106 -1.25 -4.22 3.13
C VAL A 106 -1.19 -3.31 1.92
N SER A 107 -0.01 -2.79 1.60
CA SER A 107 0.13 -1.90 0.44
C SER A 107 0.07 -2.64 -0.90
N LEU A 108 -0.23 -1.89 -1.96
CA LEU A 108 0.04 -2.27 -3.35
C LEU A 108 1.54 -2.15 -3.66
N ARG A 109 2.20 -3.29 -3.93
CA ARG A 109 3.64 -3.33 -4.25
C ARG A 109 3.89 -3.08 -5.72
N GLN A 110 4.97 -2.37 -6.06
CA GLN A 110 5.31 -2.04 -7.46
C GLN A 110 4.09 -1.44 -8.19
N TYR A 111 3.42 -0.48 -7.57
CA TYR A 111 2.15 0.03 -8.06
C TYR A 111 2.37 1.16 -9.07
N PRO A 112 1.74 1.15 -10.26
CA PRO A 112 1.88 2.22 -11.26
C PRO A 112 1.08 3.48 -10.90
N TYR A 113 1.51 4.19 -9.86
CA TYR A 113 0.85 5.40 -9.35
C TYR A 113 0.86 6.53 -10.38
N GLN A 114 -0.28 7.20 -10.57
CA GLN A 114 -0.42 8.31 -11.51
C GLN A 114 -0.18 9.65 -10.82
N PHE A 115 0.91 10.31 -11.18
CA PHE A 115 1.23 11.66 -10.72
C PHE A 115 0.73 12.70 -11.70
N LEU A 116 0.18 13.82 -11.19
CA LEU A 116 -0.16 14.98 -12.02
C LEU A 116 1.05 15.92 -12.14
N VAL A 117 1.67 15.95 -13.32
CA VAL A 117 2.86 16.75 -13.62
C VAL A 117 2.57 17.73 -14.75
N LYS A 118 2.59 19.04 -14.45
CA LYS A 118 2.35 20.10 -15.45
C LYS A 118 1.11 19.82 -16.33
N ASN A 119 0.00 19.47 -15.67
CA ASN A 119 -1.30 19.13 -16.29
C ASN A 119 -1.33 17.83 -17.12
N ASN A 120 -0.31 16.98 -17.03
CA ASN A 120 -0.28 15.66 -17.64
C ASN A 120 -0.20 14.58 -16.57
N TRP A 121 -0.89 13.46 -16.78
CA TRP A 121 -0.78 12.28 -15.92
C TRP A 121 0.44 11.47 -16.32
N VAL A 122 1.32 11.23 -15.36
CA VAL A 122 2.55 10.43 -15.53
C VAL A 122 2.47 9.24 -14.60
N SER A 123 2.37 8.04 -15.16
CA SER A 123 2.38 6.81 -14.38
C SER A 123 3.79 6.40 -14.01
N VAL A 124 3.97 6.04 -12.75
CA VAL A 124 5.24 5.72 -12.15
C VAL A 124 5.07 4.54 -11.20
N TYR A 125 5.83 3.48 -11.42
CA TYR A 125 5.93 2.37 -10.48
C TYR A 125 6.58 2.84 -9.17
N VAL A 126 5.80 2.81 -8.09
CA VAL A 126 6.22 3.06 -6.71
C VAL A 126 6.39 1.74 -5.97
N ASP A 127 7.27 1.71 -4.98
CA ASP A 127 7.61 0.49 -4.26
C ASP A 127 6.43 -0.06 -3.45
N ALA A 128 5.72 0.84 -2.75
CA ALA A 128 4.54 0.54 -1.96
C ALA A 128 3.58 1.73 -1.91
N TYR A 129 2.32 1.50 -2.25
CA TYR A 129 1.24 2.46 -2.06
C TYR A 129 0.23 1.93 -1.03
N TYR A 130 0.12 2.64 0.09
CA TYR A 130 -0.85 2.44 1.16
C TYR A 130 -2.04 3.33 0.87
N MET A 131 -3.09 2.71 0.37
CA MET A 131 -4.21 3.40 -0.21
C MET A 131 -5.14 3.99 0.86
N ALA A 132 -5.40 3.26 1.96
CA ALA A 132 -6.21 3.78 3.06
C ALA A 132 -5.53 4.96 3.74
N HIS A 133 -4.21 4.91 3.87
CA HIS A 133 -3.40 6.02 4.38
C HIS A 133 -3.07 7.11 3.34
N ASN A 134 -3.47 6.91 2.07
CA ASN A 134 -3.07 7.72 0.91
C ASN A 134 -1.57 8.08 0.95
N LEU A 135 -0.72 7.09 1.12
CA LEU A 135 0.70 7.22 1.43
C LEU A 135 1.54 6.37 0.49
N ILE A 136 2.62 6.94 -0.04
CA ILE A 136 3.62 6.21 -0.82
C ILE A 136 4.86 6.01 0.04
N ILE A 137 5.37 4.78 0.10
CA ILE A 137 6.66 4.46 0.73
C ILE A 137 7.62 3.92 -0.32
N GLU A 138 8.76 4.60 -0.48
CA GLU A 138 9.87 4.19 -1.32
C GLU A 138 11.00 3.63 -0.45
N TYR A 139 11.50 2.43 -0.77
CA TYR A 139 12.66 1.83 -0.11
C TYR A 139 13.85 1.70 -1.06
N PHE A 140 14.94 2.38 -0.72
CA PHE A 140 16.17 2.39 -1.54
C PHE A 140 17.40 1.88 -0.79
N CYS A 141 18.08 0.89 -1.41
CA CYS A 141 19.28 0.22 -0.88
C CYS A 141 20.61 0.80 -1.44
N GLY A 142 20.55 1.90 -2.20
CA GLY A 142 21.71 2.53 -2.84
C GLY A 142 21.31 3.53 -3.93
N GLY A 143 22.28 3.95 -4.75
CA GLY A 143 22.06 4.77 -5.94
C GLY A 143 21.54 6.19 -5.69
N ARG A 144 21.27 6.92 -6.79
CA ARG A 144 20.60 8.23 -6.75
C ARG A 144 19.14 8.02 -6.36
N ARG A 145 18.65 8.80 -5.39
CA ARG A 145 17.20 8.87 -5.10
C ARG A 145 16.46 9.21 -6.38
N ARG A 146 15.47 8.40 -6.73
CA ARG A 146 14.52 8.77 -7.75
C ARG A 146 13.66 9.91 -7.18
N VAL A 147 13.69 11.06 -7.85
CA VAL A 147 12.86 12.20 -7.46
C VAL A 147 11.49 11.95 -8.07
N LEU A 148 10.57 11.49 -7.23
CA LEU A 148 9.16 11.38 -7.61
C LEU A 148 8.54 12.79 -7.71
N PRO A 149 7.51 12.98 -8.55
CA PRO A 149 6.79 14.24 -8.61
C PRO A 149 6.21 14.63 -7.24
N SER A 150 6.24 15.93 -6.92
CA SER A 150 5.89 16.43 -5.59
C SER A 150 4.39 16.65 -5.34
N LYS A 151 3.55 16.54 -6.38
CA LYS A 151 2.10 16.74 -6.26
C LYS A 151 1.40 15.37 -6.23
N GLY A 152 0.66 15.09 -5.16
CA GLY A 152 -0.08 13.83 -4.97
C GLY A 152 -0.04 13.38 -3.51
N ALA A 153 -0.13 12.06 -3.31
CA ALA A 153 0.07 11.43 -2.01
C ALA A 153 1.43 11.81 -1.38
N PRO A 154 1.50 12.01 -0.05
CA PRO A 154 2.76 12.11 0.66
C PRO A 154 3.68 10.93 0.37
N ILE A 155 4.97 11.22 0.17
CA ILE A 155 6.00 10.22 -0.12
C ILE A 155 6.99 10.14 1.04
N VAL A 156 7.13 8.95 1.63
CA VAL A 156 8.13 8.64 2.64
C VAL A 156 9.26 7.85 2.00
N ASN A 157 10.48 8.38 2.13
CA ASN A 157 11.67 7.78 1.57
C ASN A 157 12.48 7.09 2.67
N ILE A 158 12.55 5.77 2.62
CA ILE A 158 13.26 4.94 3.61
C ILE A 158 14.54 4.39 2.98
N SER A 159 15.66 4.54 3.69
CA SER A 159 16.96 4.05 3.25
C SER A 159 17.44 2.90 4.13
N TYR A 160 18.28 2.02 3.57
CA TYR A 160 19.10 1.11 4.38
C TYR A 160 19.89 1.84 5.48
N LYS A 161 20.32 3.09 5.21
CA LYS A 161 21.07 3.92 6.16
C LYS A 161 20.28 4.26 7.42
N ASP A 162 18.95 4.18 7.37
CA ASP A 162 18.11 4.41 8.53
C ASP A 162 18.22 3.31 9.59
N PHE A 163 18.75 2.14 9.21
CA PHE A 163 18.86 0.95 10.06
C PHE A 163 20.31 0.58 10.38
N GLY A 164 21.29 1.26 9.79
CA GLY A 164 22.71 1.04 10.07
C GLY A 164 23.63 1.43 8.92
N ILE A 165 24.89 1.02 9.04
CA ILE A 165 25.96 1.38 8.09
C ILE A 165 26.05 0.37 6.93
N SER A 166 25.62 -0.87 7.17
CA SER A 166 25.66 -1.94 6.17
C SER A 166 24.56 -1.76 5.12
N ARG A 167 24.91 -1.98 3.84
CA ARG A 167 23.94 -2.05 2.74
C ARG A 167 22.95 -3.20 2.88
N LYS A 168 23.38 -4.32 3.47
CA LYS A 168 22.50 -5.44 3.78
C LYS A 168 21.98 -5.31 5.20
N LEU A 169 20.67 -5.42 5.36
CA LEU A 169 20.03 -5.23 6.65
C LEU A 169 20.30 -6.41 7.59
N LYS A 170 20.76 -6.11 8.81
CA LYS A 170 20.78 -7.10 9.90
C LYS A 170 19.42 -7.03 10.61
N ARG A 171 18.48 -7.81 10.10
CA ARG A 171 17.06 -7.79 10.48
C ARG A 171 16.88 -8.03 11.98
N ASP A 172 16.20 -7.10 12.63
CA ASP A 172 15.75 -7.19 14.02
C ASP A 172 14.36 -6.56 14.07
N GLU A 173 13.32 -7.39 14.07
CA GLU A 173 11.94 -6.91 13.90
C GLU A 173 11.53 -5.89 14.96
N SER A 174 11.98 -6.03 16.21
CA SER A 174 11.63 -5.09 17.27
C SER A 174 12.30 -3.74 17.07
N LYS A 175 13.62 -3.76 16.82
CA LYS A 175 14.42 -2.55 16.59
C LYS A 175 14.00 -1.83 15.31
N ASP A 176 13.78 -2.58 14.24
CA ASP A 176 13.44 -2.05 12.93
C ASP A 176 12.03 -1.46 12.94
N LYS A 177 11.05 -2.10 13.61
CA LYS A 177 9.72 -1.51 13.79
C LYS A 177 9.76 -0.20 14.56
N ASN A 178 10.53 -0.13 15.66
CA ASN A 178 10.66 1.11 16.43
C ASN A 178 11.29 2.23 15.59
N ARG A 179 12.30 1.91 14.79
CA ARG A 179 12.91 2.87 13.87
C ARG A 179 11.90 3.36 12.82
N LEU A 180 11.14 2.44 12.23
CA LEU A 180 10.11 2.75 11.23
C LEU A 180 8.99 3.62 11.79
N ARG A 181 8.48 3.33 13.00
CA ARG A 181 7.48 4.18 13.67
C ARG A 181 7.96 5.63 13.79
N ASN A 182 9.21 5.84 14.22
CA ASN A 182 9.77 7.18 14.33
C ASN A 182 9.87 7.89 12.98
N ILE A 183 10.21 7.18 11.90
CA ILE A 183 10.25 7.75 10.54
C ILE A 183 8.83 8.14 10.09
N LEU A 184 7.87 7.24 10.24
CA LEU A 184 6.49 7.47 9.81
C LEU A 184 5.83 8.61 10.60
N GLN A 185 6.03 8.68 11.91
CA GLN A 185 5.52 9.78 12.77
C GLN A 185 6.04 11.16 12.37
N ASN A 186 7.28 11.25 11.88
CA ASN A 186 7.85 12.52 11.45
C ASN A 186 7.29 13.00 10.11
N HIS A 187 6.81 12.08 9.27
CA HIS A 187 6.34 12.37 7.92
C HIS A 187 4.82 12.41 7.80
N ILE A 188 4.09 11.83 8.74
CA ILE A 188 2.64 11.73 8.72
C ILE A 188 2.12 12.16 10.09
N ARG A 189 1.05 12.98 10.12
CA ARG A 189 0.35 13.34 11.37
C ARG A 189 -0.46 12.16 11.96
N ILE A 190 0.05 10.93 11.85
CA ILE A 190 -0.55 9.74 12.46
C ILE A 190 0.09 9.56 13.84
N LYS A 191 -0.74 9.59 14.89
CA LYS A 191 -0.34 9.17 16.23
C LYS A 191 -0.57 7.66 16.32
N PHE A 192 0.51 6.92 16.57
CA PHE A 192 0.48 5.48 16.84
C PHE A 192 0.35 5.22 18.34
#